data_AF-A0A847A636-F1
#
_entry.id   AF-A0A847A636-F1
#
_cell.length_a   1.000
_cell.length_b   1.000
_cell.length_c   1.000
_cell.angle_alpha   90.00
_cell.angle_beta   90.00
_cell.angle_gamma   90.00
#
_symmetry.space_group_name_H-M   'P 1'
#
loop_
_entity.id
_entity.type
_entity.pdbx_description
1 polymer ?
#
loop_
_entity_poly.entity_id
_entity_poly.type
_entity_poly.pdbx_seq_one_letter_code
_entity_poly.pdbx_strand_id
1 'polypeptide(L)'
;ADPAATDDAAENLAGLVGALAVTSRVDRYLADLVAASAPVRDRLRRATIVLDPPRSGAGGEVCAQLGELQAANLVYVACDPVALARDTKTLREHGYELASLRGFDLFPHTHHLEALAVFTR
;
A
#
# COMPACT_ATOMS: atom_id res chain seq x y z
N ALA A 1 -4.35 -6.04 -12.80
CA ALA A 1 -3.13 -5.41 -13.32
C ALA A 1 -3.52 -4.77 -14.64
N ASP A 2 -3.25 -3.49 -14.81
CA ASP A 2 -3.60 -2.71 -15.99
C ASP A 2 -2.31 -2.19 -16.64
N PRO A 3 -1.91 -2.73 -17.81
CA PRO A 3 -0.71 -2.29 -18.50
C PRO A 3 -0.79 -0.83 -18.96
N ALA A 4 -1.94 -0.37 -19.44
CA ALA A 4 -2.09 0.99 -19.95
C ALA A 4 -1.86 2.01 -18.83
N ALA A 5 -2.45 1.78 -17.66
CA ALA A 5 -2.22 2.63 -16.49
C ALA A 5 -0.75 2.62 -16.02
N THR A 6 -0.01 1.54 -16.27
CA THR A 6 1.42 1.46 -15.94
C THR A 6 2.27 2.24 -16.95
N ASP A 7 1.91 2.18 -18.23
CA ASP A 7 2.60 2.93 -19.29
C ASP A 7 2.40 4.44 -19.08
N ASP A 8 1.18 4.87 -18.75
CA ASP A 8 0.89 6.26 -18.36
C ASP A 8 1.71 6.67 -17.13
N ALA A 9 1.84 5.79 -16.13
CA ALA A 9 2.68 6.06 -14.97
C ALA A 9 4.16 6.17 -15.34
N ALA A 10 4.67 5.34 -16.24
CA ALA A 10 6.05 5.41 -16.71
C ALA A 10 6.34 6.74 -17.44
N GLU A 11 5.42 7.20 -18.28
CA GLU A 11 5.53 8.50 -18.95
C GLU A 11 5.53 9.66 -17.94
N ASN A 12 4.59 9.66 -17.00
CA ASN A 12 4.49 10.68 -15.95
C ASN A 12 5.73 10.72 -15.03
N LEU A 13 6.39 9.57 -14.83
CA LEU A 13 7.56 9.44 -13.98
C LEU A 13 8.89 9.58 -14.74
N ALA A 14 8.89 9.82 -16.06
CA ALA A 14 10.09 9.80 -16.90
C ALA A 14 11.20 10.79 -16.45
N GLY A 15 10.82 11.90 -15.79
CA GLY A 15 11.77 12.87 -15.24
C GLY A 15 12.39 12.49 -13.90
N LEU A 16 11.92 11.42 -13.24
CA LEU A 16 12.36 11.02 -11.90
C LEU A 16 13.39 9.89 -11.98
N VAL A 17 14.65 10.23 -11.70
CA VAL A 17 15.76 9.26 -11.71
C VAL A 17 15.51 8.16 -10.68
N GLY A 18 15.47 6.91 -11.16
CA GLY A 18 15.28 5.72 -10.33
C GLY A 18 13.81 5.36 -10.06
N ALA A 19 12.84 6.07 -10.66
CA ALA A 19 11.45 5.65 -10.66
C ALA A 19 11.26 4.45 -11.62
N LEU A 20 10.46 3.48 -11.20
CA LEU A 20 10.10 2.31 -11.99
C LEU A 20 8.59 2.10 -11.90
N ALA A 21 7.95 1.88 -13.04
CA ALA A 21 6.55 1.45 -13.13
C ALA A 21 6.52 -0.03 -13.48
N VAL A 22 5.72 -0.82 -12.76
CA VAL A 22 5.68 -2.28 -12.89
C VAL A 22 4.23 -2.74 -12.98
N THR A 23 3.88 -3.40 -14.09
CA THR A 23 2.57 -4.05 -14.23
C THR A 23 2.61 -5.44 -13.61
N SER A 24 1.98 -5.62 -12.46
CA SER A 24 1.80 -6.94 -11.86
C SER A 24 0.52 -6.99 -11.03
N ARG A 25 0.10 -8.20 -10.64
CA ARG A 25 -0.81 -8.32 -9.50
C ARG A 25 0.01 -8.07 -8.22
N VAL A 26 -0.57 -7.33 -7.29
CA VAL A 26 0.12 -6.90 -6.07
C VAL A 26 0.55 -8.09 -5.22
N ASP A 27 -0.33 -9.07 -5.02
CA ASP A 27 -0.05 -10.33 -4.31
C ASP A 27 1.19 -11.07 -4.84
N ARG A 28 1.29 -11.19 -6.18
CA ARG A 28 2.45 -11.81 -6.83
C ARG A 28 3.71 -10.97 -6.64
N TYR A 29 3.61 -9.67 -6.88
CA TYR A 29 4.76 -8.78 -6.77
C TYR A 29 5.32 -8.75 -5.35
N LEU A 30 4.45 -8.72 -4.33
CA LEU A 30 4.88 -8.77 -2.94
C LEU A 30 5.49 -10.13 -2.58
N ALA A 31 4.94 -11.25 -3.07
CA ALA A 31 5.55 -12.57 -2.85
C ALA A 31 7.00 -12.63 -3.36
N ASP A 32 7.27 -12.06 -4.54
CA ASP A 32 8.63 -11.99 -5.10
C ASP A 32 9.56 -11.11 -4.22
N LEU A 33 9.05 -10.00 -3.67
CA LEU A 33 9.82 -9.15 -2.75
C LEU A 33 10.10 -9.81 -1.41
N VAL A 34 9.14 -10.56 -0.87
CA VAL A 34 9.32 -11.38 0.34
C VAL A 34 10.41 -12.44 0.11
N ALA A 35 10.40 -13.08 -1.06
CA ALA A 35 11.39 -14.08 -1.45
C ALA A 35 12.75 -13.47 -1.86
N ALA A 36 12.86 -12.15 -2.01
CA ALA A 36 14.08 -11.48 -2.46
C ALA A 36 15.24 -11.65 -1.48
N SER A 37 16.47 -11.46 -1.97
CA SER A 37 17.69 -11.59 -1.17
C SER A 37 17.73 -10.67 0.06
N ALA A 38 18.54 -11.03 1.07
CA ALA A 38 18.65 -10.27 2.32
C ALA A 38 18.98 -8.77 2.13
N PRO A 39 19.90 -8.36 1.22
CA PRO A 39 20.15 -6.93 0.98
C PRO A 39 18.93 -6.16 0.46
N VAL A 40 18.11 -6.79 -0.40
CA VAL A 40 16.88 -6.17 -0.91
C VAL A 40 15.88 -5.99 0.22
N ARG A 41 15.67 -7.03 1.03
CA ARG A 41 14.75 -6.96 2.18
C ARG A 41 15.19 -5.94 3.22
N ASP A 42 16.49 -5.82 3.50
CA ASP A 42 17.02 -4.81 4.42
C ASP A 42 16.74 -3.38 3.92
N ARG A 43 16.84 -3.14 2.61
CA ARG A 43 16.43 -1.86 2.01
C ARG A 43 14.93 -1.61 2.18
N LEU A 44 14.10 -2.63 1.95
CA LEU A 44 12.63 -2.53 2.10
C LEU A 44 12.22 -2.24 3.54
N ARG A 45 12.93 -2.76 4.54
CA ARG A 45 12.67 -2.47 5.96
C ARG A 45 12.77 -0.99 6.32
N ARG A 46 13.53 -0.21 5.57
CA ARG A 46 13.64 1.25 5.75
C ARG A 46 12.70 2.04 4.84
N ALA A 47 11.92 1.37 3.99
CA ALA A 47 11.08 2.01 3.01
C ALA A 47 9.76 2.51 3.61
N THR A 48 9.14 3.43 2.87
CA THR A 48 7.73 3.78 3.03
C THR A 48 6.96 3.15 1.87
N ILE A 49 5.91 2.41 2.19
CA ILE A 49 4.98 1.86 1.18
C ILE A 49 3.72 2.71 1.21
N VAL A 50 3.29 3.18 0.05
CA VAL A 50 2.00 3.84 -0.14
C VAL A 50 1.10 2.88 -0.90
N LEU A 51 -0.12 2.68 -0.41
CA LEU A 51 -1.11 1.82 -1.06
C LEU A 51 -2.46 2.52 -1.17
N ASP A 52 -3.06 2.40 -2.35
CA ASP A 52 -4.39 2.89 -2.69
C ASP A 52 -5.19 1.75 -3.36
N PRO A 53 -5.66 0.78 -2.56
CA PRO A 53 -6.39 -0.38 -3.07
C PRO A 53 -7.82 -0.02 -3.49
N PRO A 54 -8.50 -0.88 -4.28
CA PRO A 54 -9.91 -0.69 -4.62
C PRO A 54 -10.82 -0.71 -3.38
N ARG A 55 -12.11 -0.36 -3.54
CA ARG A 55 -13.12 -0.33 -2.46
C ARG A 55 -13.18 -1.59 -1.58
N SER A 56 -12.79 -2.75 -2.10
CA SER A 56 -12.74 -4.00 -1.33
C SER A 56 -11.63 -4.03 -0.27
N GLY A 57 -10.67 -3.10 -0.31
CA GLY A 57 -9.43 -3.11 0.46
C GLY A 57 -8.29 -3.84 -0.25
N ALA A 58 -7.12 -3.82 0.37
CA ALA A 58 -5.95 -4.57 -0.05
C ALA A 58 -6.14 -6.09 0.14
N GLY A 59 -6.92 -6.45 1.16
CA GLY A 59 -7.22 -7.85 1.49
C GLY A 59 -6.17 -8.49 2.41
N GLY A 60 -6.58 -9.54 3.11
CA GLY A 60 -5.78 -10.15 4.18
C GLY A 60 -4.45 -10.73 3.71
N GLU A 61 -4.41 -11.36 2.54
CA GLU A 61 -3.17 -11.92 1.96
C GLU A 61 -2.13 -10.82 1.69
N VAL A 62 -2.53 -9.75 0.99
CA VAL A 62 -1.67 -8.60 0.71
C VAL A 62 -1.20 -7.94 2.01
N CYS A 63 -2.09 -7.75 2.98
CA CYS A 63 -1.71 -7.17 4.27
C CYS A 63 -0.73 -8.04 5.05
N ALA A 64 -0.88 -9.37 5.00
CA ALA A 64 0.08 -10.29 5.61
C ALA A 64 1.46 -10.19 4.95
N GLN A 65 1.52 -10.18 3.61
CA GLN A 65 2.76 -10.01 2.86
C GLN A 65 3.43 -8.65 3.15
N LEU A 66 2.66 -7.56 3.26
CA LEU A 66 3.18 -6.25 3.70
C LEU A 66 3.73 -6.31 5.15
N GLY A 67 3.11 -7.11 6.00
CA GLY A 67 3.60 -7.52 7.32
C GLY A 67 5.00 -8.15 7.28
N GLU A 68 5.18 -9.12 6.39
CA GLU A 68 6.43 -9.86 6.21
C GLU A 68 7.58 -8.99 5.67
N LEU A 69 7.28 -8.00 4.83
CA LEU A 69 8.28 -7.05 4.33
C LEU A 69 8.85 -6.14 5.42
N GLN A 70 8.10 -5.92 6.51
CA GLN A 70 8.52 -5.12 7.68
C GLN A 70 9.04 -3.72 7.29
N ALA A 71 8.40 -3.07 6.32
CA ALA A 71 8.70 -1.68 5.97
C ALA A 71 8.50 -0.76 7.19
N ALA A 72 9.27 0.32 7.25
CA ALA A 72 9.20 1.26 8.39
C ALA A 72 7.84 1.97 8.48
N ASN A 73 7.28 2.31 7.31
CA ASN A 73 6.01 3.04 7.22
C ASN A 73 5.10 2.42 6.17
N LEU A 74 3.80 2.33 6.49
CA LEU A 74 2.74 2.10 5.51
C LEU A 74 1.79 3.30 5.51
N VAL A 75 1.48 3.83 4.34
CA VAL A 75 0.49 4.90 4.15
C VAL A 75 -0.65 4.35 3.29
N TYR A 76 -1.78 4.10 3.94
CA TYR A 76 -2.94 3.46 3.34
C TYR A 76 -3.99 4.53 3.00
N VAL A 77 -4.32 4.65 1.71
CA VAL A 77 -5.42 5.44 1.16
C VAL A 77 -6.66 4.53 1.10
N ALA A 78 -7.80 4.96 1.63
CA ALA A 78 -8.99 4.12 1.72
C ALA A 78 -10.28 4.90 1.49
N CYS A 79 -11.01 4.50 0.46
CA CYS A 79 -12.34 5.02 0.15
C CYS A 79 -13.49 4.24 0.84
N ASP A 80 -13.19 3.17 1.59
CA ASP A 80 -14.16 2.36 2.33
C ASP A 80 -13.67 2.08 3.78
N PRO A 81 -14.40 2.55 4.81
CA PRO A 81 -13.95 2.42 6.19
C PRO A 81 -14.03 0.99 6.74
N VAL A 82 -14.90 0.14 6.18
CA VAL A 82 -15.06 -1.25 6.64
C VAL A 82 -13.88 -2.10 6.16
N ALA A 83 -13.51 -1.94 4.89
CA ALA A 83 -12.31 -2.55 4.34
C ALA A 83 -11.06 -2.08 5.08
N LEU A 84 -10.91 -0.77 5.33
CA LEU A 84 -9.80 -0.22 6.09
C LEU A 84 -9.69 -0.84 7.49
N ALA A 85 -10.81 -0.98 8.21
CA ALA A 85 -10.80 -1.54 9.56
C ALA A 85 -10.36 -3.01 9.60
N ARG A 86 -10.83 -3.82 8.63
CA ARG A 86 -10.45 -5.23 8.51
C ARG A 86 -8.96 -5.38 8.18
N ASP A 87 -8.48 -4.60 7.22
CA ASP A 87 -7.09 -4.67 6.76
C ASP A 87 -6.14 -4.12 7.84
N THR A 88 -6.55 -3.07 8.56
CA THR A 88 -5.88 -2.57 9.78
C THR A 88 -5.68 -3.68 10.81
N LYS A 89 -6.70 -4.52 11.06
CA LYS A 89 -6.56 -5.63 12.01
C LYS A 89 -5.42 -6.57 11.60
N THR A 90 -5.37 -6.97 10.33
CA THR A 90 -4.30 -7.85 9.82
C THR A 90 -2.92 -7.18 9.91
N LEU A 91 -2.81 -5.88 9.58
CA LEU A 91 -1.53 -5.15 9.72
C LEU A 91 -1.06 -5.11 11.18
N ARG A 92 -1.98 -4.91 12.14
CA ARG A 92 -1.65 -4.92 13.57
C ARG A 92 -1.22 -6.29 14.08
N GLU A 93 -1.82 -7.37 13.58
CA GLU A 93 -1.38 -8.75 13.86
C GLU A 93 0.08 -9.00 13.42
N HIS A 94 0.58 -8.22 12.44
CA HIS A 94 1.96 -8.27 11.95
C HIS A 94 2.88 -7.20 12.58
N GLY A 95 2.41 -6.54 13.65
CA GLY A 95 3.22 -5.63 14.46
C GLY A 95 3.36 -4.21 13.92
N TYR A 96 2.46 -3.77 13.04
CA TYR A 96 2.29 -2.35 12.74
C TYR A 96 1.35 -1.69 13.75
N GLU A 97 1.63 -0.44 14.11
CA GLU A 97 0.73 0.38 14.91
C GLU A 97 0.12 1.49 14.06
N LEU A 98 -1.18 1.77 14.26
CA LEU A 98 -1.86 2.88 13.60
C LEU A 98 -1.43 4.20 14.27
N ALA A 99 -0.46 4.87 13.68
CA ALA A 99 0.11 6.11 14.20
C ALA A 99 -0.81 7.33 13.96
N SER A 100 -1.53 7.36 12.83
CA SER A 100 -2.50 8.42 12.56
C SER A 100 -3.58 7.98 11.59
N LEU A 101 -4.77 8.59 11.72
CA LEU A 101 -5.89 8.41 10.80
C LEU A 101 -6.52 9.78 10.53
N ARG A 102 -6.72 10.12 9.26
CA ARG A 102 -7.39 11.34 8.83
C ARG A 102 -8.39 11.05 7.73
N GLY A 103 -9.65 11.47 7.93
CA GLY A 103 -10.66 11.50 6.88
C GLY A 103 -10.58 12.76 6.04
N PHE A 104 -10.96 12.65 4.77
CA PHE A 104 -11.02 13.73 3.79
C PHE A 104 -12.37 13.67 3.06
N ASP A 105 -13.02 14.82 2.97
CA ASP A 105 -14.23 15.00 2.16
C ASP A 105 -13.83 15.40 0.73
N LEU A 106 -13.44 14.41 -0.07
CA LEU A 106 -13.12 14.60 -1.50
C LEU A 106 -14.37 14.75 -2.36
N PHE A 107 -15.53 14.31 -1.86
CA PHE A 107 -16.78 14.26 -2.60
C PHE A 107 -17.92 14.86 -1.76
N PRO A 108 -17.93 16.20 -1.58
CA PRO A 108 -18.94 16.87 -0.78
C PRO A 108 -20.36 16.55 -1.24
N HIS A 109 -21.29 16.48 -0.29
CA HIS A 109 -22.69 16.13 -0.51
C HIS A 109 -22.92 14.68 -0.98
N THR A 110 -21.95 13.80 -0.81
CA THR A 110 -22.10 12.35 -1.04
C THR A 110 -21.86 11.56 0.25
N HIS A 111 -22.09 10.25 0.20
CA HIS A 111 -21.74 9.34 1.30
C HIS A 111 -20.28 8.84 1.20
N HIS A 112 -19.54 9.26 0.17
CA HIS A 112 -18.16 8.83 -0.02
C HIS A 112 -17.25 9.51 1.00
N LEU A 113 -16.28 8.76 1.48
CA LEU A 113 -15.25 9.20 2.41
C LEU A 113 -13.93 8.72 1.84
N GLU A 114 -12.91 9.57 1.89
CA GLU A 114 -11.52 9.14 1.69
C GLU A 114 -10.79 9.21 3.03
N ALA A 115 -9.90 8.26 3.31
CA ALA A 115 -9.14 8.23 4.56
C ALA A 115 -7.67 7.91 4.31
N LEU A 116 -6.79 8.61 5.01
CA LEU A 116 -5.37 8.26 5.11
C LEU A 116 -5.09 7.67 6.49
N ALA A 117 -4.67 6.41 6.51
CA ALA A 117 -4.15 5.73 7.69
C ALA A 117 -2.63 5.58 7.55
N VAL A 118 -1.90 6.06 8.55
CA VAL A 118 -0.44 5.91 8.63
C VAL A 118 -0.12 4.87 9.68
N PHE A 119 0.64 3.86 9.29
CA PHE A 119 1.13 2.81 10.16
C PHE A 119 2.65 2.89 10.27
N THR A 120 3.15 2.65 11.48
CA THR A 120 4.59 2.63 11.78
C THR A 120 4.96 1.35 12.51
N ARG A 121 6.23 0.97 12.41
CA ARG A 121 6.83 -0.15 13.13
C ARG A 121 8.21 0.22 13.66
#